data_AF-A0A2S6AUU6-F1
#
_entry.id   AF-A0A2S6AUU6-F1
#
_cell.length_a   1.000
_cell.length_b   1.000
_cell.length_c   1.000
_cell.angle_alpha   90.00
_cell.angle_beta   90.00
_cell.angle_gamma   90.00
#
_symmetry.space_group_name_H-M   'P 1'
#
loop_
_entity.id
_entity.type
_entity.pdbx_description
1 polymer ?
#
loop_
_entity_poly.entity_id
_entity_poly.type
_entity_poly.pdbx_seq_one_letter_code
_entity_poly.pdbx_strand_id
1 'polypeptide(L)'
;MTSADTASHDDDYATWDAPYVLGALDPDQRLEYEAHLSECLECRLAVADLSGLPGLLGHIPGDVALSLIEDESAADHAGRFGDAGFDALLNRVRASEATTEDAGLLPFESHGAGPSAATGATEPGGAAGTSATPAEARRTELERAPVSLAAARERKRSRSGPWLALAGAVAAAAAAVAITIPITVAHTQHNNPPTAEQVVTERQMDQVIPSPITANFTLTQLNSGTRVNMSCNYAPSDTDYTWDGALWVVHTDGTQSMVAQWSAHPGQTVTADGITSAPADKIRSVEIRSSTTNRVFLRGTV
;
A
#
# COMPACT_ATOMS: atom_id res chain seq x y z
N MET A 1 27.68 9.23 33.63
CA MET A 1 26.54 9.03 32.72
C MET A 1 27.12 8.77 31.36
N THR A 2 26.94 7.54 30.91
CA THR A 2 27.88 6.72 30.13
C THR A 2 27.71 6.91 28.63
N SER A 3 28.81 7.17 27.93
CA SER A 3 28.94 7.26 26.46
C SER A 3 28.77 5.93 25.72
N ALA A 4 27.97 5.00 26.27
CA ALA A 4 27.72 3.67 25.69
C ALA A 4 26.45 3.64 24.80
N ASP A 5 25.65 4.70 24.80
CA ASP A 5 24.33 4.76 24.14
C ASP A 5 24.40 5.19 22.66
N THR A 6 25.59 5.47 22.13
CA THR A 6 25.78 6.00 20.76
C THR A 6 26.22 4.92 19.77
N ALA A 7 26.17 3.64 20.16
CA ALA A 7 26.61 2.54 19.31
C ALA A 7 25.52 1.95 18.40
N SER A 8 24.22 2.17 18.61
CA SER A 8 23.24 1.15 18.23
C SER A 8 21.96 1.61 17.53
N HIS A 9 21.91 2.83 16.99
CA HIS A 9 20.91 3.15 15.96
C HIS A 9 21.63 3.22 14.62
N ASP A 10 21.81 2.06 13.97
CA ASP A 10 22.29 2.03 12.59
C ASP A 10 21.10 2.35 11.69
N ASP A 11 21.24 3.34 10.80
CA ASP A 11 20.18 3.73 9.86
C ASP A 11 19.71 2.53 9.01
N ASP A 12 20.61 1.55 8.82
CA ASP A 12 20.34 0.31 8.09
C ASP A 12 19.23 -0.53 8.76
N TYR A 13 19.07 -0.48 10.08
CA TYR A 13 18.07 -1.26 10.85
C TYR A 13 16.79 -0.50 11.17
N ALA A 14 16.78 0.82 11.02
CA ALA A 14 15.65 1.68 11.37
C ALA A 14 14.36 1.36 10.59
N THR A 15 14.49 0.70 9.43
CA THR A 15 13.36 0.35 8.54
C THR A 15 12.94 -1.12 8.60
N TRP A 16 13.56 -1.90 9.47
CA TRP A 16 13.38 -3.36 9.52
C TRP A 16 12.28 -3.80 10.50
N ASP A 17 11.76 -2.90 11.32
CA ASP A 17 10.69 -3.14 12.27
C ASP A 17 9.41 -3.68 11.61
N ALA A 18 8.93 -3.04 10.55
CA ALA A 18 7.75 -3.45 9.80
C ALA A 18 7.92 -4.81 9.08
N PRO A 19 8.96 -5.04 8.25
CA PRO A 19 9.14 -6.34 7.61
C PRO A 19 9.48 -7.45 8.60
N TYR A 20 10.10 -7.15 9.75
CA TYR A 20 10.29 -8.14 10.82
C TYR A 20 8.96 -8.59 11.41
N VAL A 21 8.08 -7.65 11.80
CA VAL A 21 6.76 -7.95 12.38
C VAL A 21 5.83 -8.65 11.40
N LEU A 22 5.89 -8.29 10.12
CA LEU A 22 5.09 -8.92 9.05
C LEU A 22 5.72 -10.23 8.54
N GLY A 23 6.89 -10.61 9.04
CA GLY A 23 7.58 -11.84 8.61
C GLY A 23 8.15 -11.79 7.18
N ALA A 24 8.33 -10.60 6.62
CA ALA A 24 8.83 -10.37 5.26
C ALA A 24 10.36 -10.38 5.14
N LEU A 25 11.10 -10.37 6.25
CA LEU A 25 12.56 -10.50 6.24
C LEU A 25 13.00 -11.91 5.82
N ASP A 26 14.09 -11.97 5.05
CA ASP A 26 14.78 -13.22 4.75
C ASP A 26 15.33 -13.86 6.06
N PRO A 27 15.56 -15.19 6.10
CA PRO A 27 15.97 -15.88 7.32
C PRO A 27 17.29 -15.36 7.93
N ASP A 28 18.26 -14.98 7.10
CA ASP A 28 19.53 -14.40 7.50
C ASP A 28 19.36 -12.97 8.05
N GLN A 29 18.55 -12.15 7.36
CA GLN A 29 18.19 -10.81 7.84
C GLN A 29 17.48 -10.85 9.19
N ARG A 30 16.57 -11.82 9.40
CA ARG A 30 15.87 -11.96 10.68
C ARG A 30 16.84 -12.24 11.83
N LEU A 31 17.80 -13.14 11.64
CA LEU A 31 18.80 -13.47 12.66
C LEU A 31 19.71 -12.28 12.97
N GLU A 32 20.11 -11.54 11.94
CA GLU A 32 20.89 -10.31 12.08
C GLU A 32 20.13 -9.25 12.88
N TYR A 33 18.85 -9.05 12.57
CA TYR A 33 18.01 -8.09 13.27
C TYR A 33 17.72 -8.50 14.72
N GLU A 34 17.48 -9.78 15.00
CA GLU A 34 17.29 -10.29 16.37
C GLU A 34 18.53 -10.08 17.24
N ALA A 35 19.73 -10.24 16.66
CA ALA A 35 20.97 -9.91 17.35
C ALA A 35 21.03 -8.41 17.70
N HIS A 36 20.68 -7.54 16.74
CA HIS A 36 20.60 -6.09 16.95
C HIS A 36 19.56 -5.69 18.02
N LEU A 37 18.37 -6.30 18.01
CA LEU A 37 17.30 -6.04 18.99
C LEU A 37 17.74 -6.34 20.43
N SER A 38 18.69 -7.26 20.64
CA SER A 38 19.22 -7.53 21.98
C SER A 38 20.03 -6.37 22.56
N GLU A 39 20.55 -5.48 21.71
CA GLU A 39 21.45 -4.38 22.06
C GLU A 39 20.84 -2.99 21.86
N CYS A 40 19.79 -2.85 21.05
CA CYS A 40 19.12 -1.58 20.77
C CYS A 40 17.74 -1.50 21.45
N LEU A 41 17.53 -0.48 22.29
CA LEU A 41 16.22 -0.21 22.90
C LEU A 41 15.24 0.42 21.92
N GLU A 42 15.69 1.31 21.06
CA GLU A 42 14.82 2.03 20.12
C GLU A 42 14.19 1.08 19.10
N CYS A 43 14.97 0.20 18.49
CA CYS A 43 14.45 -0.83 17.58
C CYS A 43 13.47 -1.79 18.28
N ARG A 44 13.68 -2.09 19.57
CA ARG A 44 12.71 -2.88 20.36
C ARG A 44 11.39 -2.15 20.59
N LEU A 45 11.44 -0.84 20.82
CA LEU A 45 10.24 -0.02 20.96
C LEU A 45 9.49 0.10 19.63
N ALA A 46 10.21 0.31 18.52
CA ALA A 46 9.62 0.35 17.17
C ALA A 46 8.88 -0.96 16.83
N VAL A 47 9.48 -2.12 17.11
CA VAL A 47 8.79 -3.42 16.96
C VAL A 47 7.57 -3.54 17.88
N ALA A 48 7.66 -3.05 19.12
CA ALA A 48 6.54 -3.10 20.06
C ALA A 48 5.34 -2.26 19.58
N ASP A 49 5.59 -1.09 19.00
CA ASP A 49 4.55 -0.22 18.43
C ASP A 49 3.76 -0.89 17.30
N LEU A 50 4.41 -1.78 16.54
CA LEU A 50 3.81 -2.50 15.42
C LEU A 50 3.23 -3.87 15.80
N SER A 51 3.48 -4.38 17.02
CA SER A 51 3.16 -5.75 17.43
C SER A 51 1.68 -6.15 17.32
N GLY A 52 0.76 -5.17 17.36
CA GLY A 52 -0.68 -5.40 17.18
C GLY A 52 -1.13 -5.55 15.71
N LEU A 53 -0.34 -5.08 14.75
CA LEU A 53 -0.72 -5.04 13.34
C LEU A 53 -0.99 -6.41 12.71
N PRO A 54 -0.17 -7.47 12.93
CA PRO A 54 -0.44 -8.78 12.35
C PRO A 54 -1.79 -9.36 12.79
N GLY A 55 -2.20 -9.10 14.04
CA GLY A 55 -3.51 -9.51 14.54
C GLY A 55 -4.66 -8.80 13.83
N LEU A 56 -4.52 -7.48 13.61
CA LEU A 56 -5.50 -6.69 12.87
C LEU A 56 -5.61 -7.12 11.40
N LEU A 57 -4.48 -7.37 10.74
CA LEU A 57 -4.44 -7.87 9.37
C LEU A 57 -5.06 -9.27 9.22
N GLY A 58 -4.97 -10.11 10.27
CA GLY A 58 -5.60 -11.43 10.31
C GLY A 58 -7.13 -11.41 10.24
N HIS A 59 -7.78 -10.27 10.48
CA HIS A 59 -9.22 -10.11 10.30
C HIS A 59 -9.66 -9.92 8.85
N ILE A 60 -8.72 -9.66 7.93
CA ILE A 60 -9.02 -9.49 6.51
C ILE A 60 -9.20 -10.89 5.89
N PRO A 61 -10.36 -11.20 5.30
CA PRO A 61 -10.56 -12.45 4.58
C PRO A 61 -9.52 -12.63 3.47
N GLY A 62 -9.01 -13.85 3.28
CA GLY A 62 -7.93 -14.11 2.34
C GLY A 62 -8.28 -13.78 0.88
N ASP A 63 -9.54 -13.95 0.49
CA ASP A 63 -10.06 -13.55 -0.83
C ASP A 63 -10.01 -12.03 -1.03
N VAL A 64 -10.36 -11.27 0.02
CA VAL A 64 -10.25 -9.81 0.01
C VAL A 64 -8.79 -9.38 -0.10
N ALA A 65 -7.90 -9.98 0.70
CA ALA A 65 -6.47 -9.68 0.65
C ALA A 65 -5.85 -9.97 -0.74
N LEU A 66 -6.22 -11.10 -1.36
CA LEU A 66 -5.74 -11.47 -2.69
C LEU A 66 -6.25 -10.53 -3.78
N SER A 67 -7.51 -10.09 -3.69
CA SER A 67 -8.08 -9.13 -4.65
C SER A 67 -7.33 -7.78 -4.68
N LEU A 68 -6.68 -7.40 -3.57
CA LEU A 68 -5.89 -6.17 -3.47
C LEU A 68 -4.50 -6.29 -4.11
N ILE A 69 -3.92 -7.49 -4.15
CA ILE A 69 -2.56 -7.74 -4.68
C ILE A 69 -2.60 -7.85 -6.22
N GLU A 70 -3.71 -8.35 -6.77
CA GLU A 70 -3.91 -8.49 -8.21
C GLU A 70 -4.09 -7.13 -8.93
N ASP A 71 -4.30 -6.05 -8.16
CA ASP A 71 -4.41 -4.70 -8.67
C ASP A 71 -3.05 -3.96 -8.52
N GLU A 72 -2.13 -4.15 -9.49
CA GLU A 72 -0.83 -3.45 -9.52
C GLU A 72 -0.95 -1.92 -9.43
N SER A 73 -2.14 -1.36 -9.70
CA SER A 73 -2.42 0.08 -9.56
C SER A 73 -2.58 0.56 -8.10
N ALA A 74 -2.71 -0.35 -7.13
CA ALA A 74 -2.77 -0.05 -5.70
C ALA A 74 -1.39 0.34 -5.13
N ALA A 75 -0.30 -0.20 -5.68
CA ALA A 75 1.06 0.12 -5.25
C ALA A 75 1.42 1.61 -5.48
N ASP A 76 0.90 2.22 -6.56
CA ASP A 76 1.03 3.65 -6.85
C ASP A 76 0.24 4.54 -5.86
N HIS A 77 -0.81 4.00 -5.23
CA HIS A 77 -1.67 4.72 -4.28
C HIS A 77 -1.22 4.56 -2.81
N ALA A 78 -0.41 3.55 -2.49
CA ALA A 78 0.15 3.35 -1.16
C ALA A 78 0.99 4.57 -0.71
N GLY A 79 1.59 5.30 -1.66
CA GLY A 79 2.31 6.55 -1.39
C GLY A 79 1.43 7.74 -0.95
N ARG A 80 0.10 7.63 -0.99
CA ARG A 80 -0.84 8.73 -0.67
C ARG A 80 -1.59 8.53 0.65
N PHE A 81 -1.41 7.39 1.32
CA PHE A 81 -2.09 7.09 2.57
C PHE A 81 -1.33 7.70 3.76
N GLY A 82 -1.59 8.97 4.06
CA GLY A 82 -1.05 9.67 5.24
C GLY A 82 -2.02 9.69 6.43
N ASP A 83 -1.60 10.27 7.55
CA ASP A 83 -2.35 10.34 8.82
C ASP A 83 -3.79 10.84 8.66
N ALA A 84 -4.01 11.84 7.80
CA ALA A 84 -5.34 12.39 7.53
C ALA A 84 -6.30 11.40 6.85
N GLY A 85 -5.78 10.50 6.01
CA GLY A 85 -6.57 9.44 5.37
C GLY A 85 -6.96 8.35 6.37
N PHE A 86 -6.05 8.04 7.29
CA PHE A 86 -6.31 7.08 8.36
C PHE A 86 -7.35 7.63 9.36
N ASP A 87 -7.24 8.89 9.77
CA ASP A 87 -8.23 9.54 10.63
C ASP A 87 -9.62 9.59 10.00
N ALA A 88 -9.70 9.87 8.69
CA ALA A 88 -10.97 9.83 7.96
C ALA A 88 -11.59 8.43 7.94
N LEU A 89 -10.77 7.37 7.80
CA LEU A 89 -11.24 5.99 7.92
C LEU A 89 -11.72 5.65 9.34
N LEU A 90 -10.95 6.00 10.37
CA LEU A 90 -11.32 5.74 11.76
C LEU A 90 -12.65 6.43 12.12
N ASN A 91 -12.83 7.67 11.68
CA ASN A 91 -14.09 8.39 11.89
C ASN A 91 -15.27 7.73 11.15
N ARG A 92 -15.04 7.16 9.96
CA ARG A 92 -16.06 6.41 9.22
C ARG A 92 -16.43 5.09 9.92
N VAL A 93 -15.45 4.35 10.43
CA VAL A 93 -15.70 3.09 11.19
C VAL A 93 -16.51 3.40 12.44
N ARG A 94 -16.10 4.39 13.24
CA ARG A 94 -16.84 4.81 14.45
C ARG A 94 -18.27 5.27 14.12
N ALA A 95 -18.47 5.97 13.01
CA ALA A 95 -19.80 6.37 12.55
C ALA A 95 -20.66 5.16 12.12
N SER A 96 -20.04 4.12 11.54
CA SER A 96 -20.74 2.88 11.17
C SER A 96 -21.16 2.04 12.38
N GLU A 97 -20.36 2.05 13.45
CA GLU A 97 -20.71 1.38 14.72
C GLU A 97 -21.86 2.08 15.43
N ALA A 98 -21.88 3.41 15.46
CA ALA A 98 -22.97 4.21 16.06
C ALA A 98 -24.34 4.04 15.35
N THR A 99 -24.35 3.54 14.12
CA THR A 99 -25.60 3.29 13.37
C THR A 99 -26.18 1.89 13.65
N THR A 100 -25.48 1.06 14.43
CA THR A 100 -25.89 -0.32 14.76
C THR A 100 -26.50 -0.46 16.17
N GLU A 101 -26.87 0.65 16.83
CA GLU A 101 -27.50 0.63 18.16
C GLU A 101 -29.02 0.34 18.16
N ASP A 102 -29.67 0.10 17.01
CA ASP A 102 -31.09 -0.30 16.93
C ASP A 102 -31.31 -1.79 16.54
N ALA A 103 -30.23 -2.57 16.36
CA ALA A 103 -30.32 -4.02 16.21
C ALA A 103 -29.86 -4.70 17.50
N GLY A 104 -30.83 -5.03 18.36
CA GLY A 104 -30.62 -5.59 19.69
C GLY A 104 -29.58 -6.71 19.75
N LEU A 105 -28.39 -6.36 20.23
CA LEU A 105 -27.43 -7.30 20.79
C LEU A 105 -27.81 -7.56 22.24
N LEU A 106 -28.17 -8.81 22.53
CA LEU A 106 -28.38 -9.31 23.88
C LEU A 106 -27.13 -9.02 24.74
N PRO A 107 -27.29 -8.62 26.01
CA PRO A 107 -26.15 -8.32 26.86
C PRO A 107 -25.31 -9.59 27.05
N PHE A 108 -24.04 -9.52 26.68
CA PHE A 108 -23.04 -10.48 27.15
C PHE A 108 -22.91 -10.25 28.66
N GLU A 109 -23.53 -11.12 29.46
CA GLU A 109 -23.38 -11.14 30.91
C GLU A 109 -21.91 -11.36 31.25
N SER A 110 -21.25 -10.28 31.66
CA SER A 110 -19.94 -10.30 32.31
C SER A 110 -20.05 -11.07 33.61
N HIS A 111 -19.72 -12.36 33.57
CA HIS A 111 -19.58 -13.16 34.77
C HIS A 111 -18.39 -12.61 35.56
N GLY A 112 -18.74 -11.98 36.67
CA GLY A 112 -17.84 -11.25 37.55
C GLY A 112 -16.71 -12.11 38.08
N ALA A 113 -15.56 -11.45 38.20
CA ALA A 113 -14.46 -11.89 39.01
C ALA A 113 -14.87 -11.99 40.50
N GLY A 114 -14.47 -13.09 41.13
CA GLY A 114 -14.20 -13.15 42.57
C GLY A 114 -14.33 -14.57 43.14
N PRO A 115 -13.62 -14.93 44.23
CA PRO A 115 -12.42 -14.32 44.81
C PRO A 115 -11.25 -15.31 45.00
N SER A 116 -10.09 -14.73 45.27
CA SER A 116 -8.92 -15.38 45.86
C SER A 116 -9.28 -16.09 47.17
N ALA A 117 -8.91 -17.36 47.29
CA ALA A 117 -8.94 -18.10 48.55
C ALA A 117 -7.50 -18.51 48.92
N ALA A 118 -6.93 -17.74 49.84
CA ALA A 118 -5.79 -18.14 50.65
C ALA A 118 -6.23 -19.21 51.65
N THR A 119 -5.48 -20.31 51.73
CA THR A 119 -5.37 -21.25 52.86
C THR A 119 -4.14 -22.10 52.51
N GLY A 120 -3.16 -22.39 53.35
CA GLY A 120 -2.93 -22.24 54.78
C GLY A 120 -1.67 -23.07 55.05
N ALA A 121 -0.82 -22.57 55.93
CA ALA A 121 0.46 -23.16 56.28
C ALA A 121 0.36 -24.62 56.78
N THR A 122 1.34 -25.45 56.43
CA THR A 122 1.86 -26.52 57.30
C THR A 122 3.31 -26.81 56.92
N GLU A 123 4.21 -26.37 57.79
CA GLU A 123 5.57 -26.90 58.01
C GLU A 123 5.55 -27.64 59.38
N PRO A 124 6.61 -28.33 59.85
CA PRO A 124 7.87 -28.68 59.20
C PRO A 124 8.31 -30.15 59.45
N GLY A 125 9.42 -30.57 58.85
CA GLY A 125 10.15 -31.74 59.37
C GLY A 125 11.32 -32.23 58.53
N GLY A 126 12.53 -31.81 58.91
CA GLY A 126 13.62 -32.78 59.02
C GLY A 126 14.87 -32.61 58.14
N ALA A 127 15.94 -32.23 58.84
CA ALA A 127 17.32 -32.71 58.69
C ALA A 127 18.29 -31.99 57.72
N ALA A 128 19.16 -31.25 58.41
CA ALA A 128 20.48 -30.78 58.04
C ALA A 128 21.39 -31.79 57.32
N GLY A 129 22.27 -31.25 56.49
CA GLY A 129 23.46 -31.92 55.95
C GLY A 129 24.43 -30.92 55.32
N THR A 130 25.30 -30.34 56.15
CA THR A 130 26.46 -29.50 55.82
C THR A 130 27.46 -30.20 54.89
N SER A 131 28.08 -29.45 53.96
CA SER A 131 29.50 -29.50 53.53
C SER A 131 29.72 -28.48 52.40
N ALA A 132 30.25 -27.28 52.68
CA ALA A 132 31.67 -26.95 52.68
C ALA A 132 32.18 -26.43 51.32
N THR A 133 32.24 -25.11 51.18
CA THR A 133 33.18 -24.38 50.31
C THR A 133 34.58 -24.45 50.94
N PRO A 134 35.67 -24.42 50.17
CA PRO A 134 36.37 -23.14 50.06
C PRO A 134 36.92 -22.82 48.66
N ALA A 135 37.12 -21.52 48.49
CA ALA A 135 37.70 -20.83 47.36
C ALA A 135 39.23 -20.96 47.27
N GLU A 136 39.72 -20.44 46.15
CA GLU A 136 41.02 -19.77 45.96
C GLU A 136 42.24 -20.64 45.56
N ALA A 137 42.68 -20.41 44.31
CA ALA A 137 44.06 -20.07 43.94
C ALA A 137 44.67 -20.88 42.78
N ARG A 138 44.60 -20.31 41.56
CA ARG A 138 45.83 -19.95 40.83
C ARG A 138 45.55 -18.82 39.83
N ARG A 139 45.79 -17.59 40.28
CA ARG A 139 46.13 -16.44 39.44
C ARG A 139 47.55 -16.61 38.89
N THR A 140 47.73 -16.46 37.58
CA THR A 140 48.91 -15.88 36.89
C THR A 140 48.54 -15.87 35.40
N GLU A 141 48.00 -14.79 34.83
CA GLU A 141 48.64 -13.51 34.44
C GLU A 141 49.59 -13.69 33.24
N LEU A 142 49.16 -13.22 32.06
CA LEU A 142 49.82 -12.30 31.11
C LEU A 142 49.20 -12.51 29.70
N GLU A 143 48.28 -11.65 29.29
CA GLU A 143 48.53 -10.42 28.53
C GLU A 143 48.55 -10.65 27.00
N ARG A 144 47.43 -10.34 26.32
CA ARG A 144 47.47 -9.56 25.06
C ARG A 144 46.11 -8.93 24.74
N ALA A 145 46.20 -7.63 24.47
CA ALA A 145 45.19 -6.60 24.18
C ALA A 145 44.19 -6.89 23.04
N PRO A 146 43.07 -6.12 22.96
CA PRO A 146 41.98 -6.32 22.00
C PRO A 146 42.37 -5.93 20.57
N VAL A 147 41.89 -6.70 19.59
CA VAL A 147 42.10 -6.40 18.18
C VAL A 147 41.05 -5.38 17.74
N SER A 148 41.54 -4.22 17.33
CA SER A 148 40.84 -3.08 16.77
C SER A 148 40.09 -3.40 15.48
N LEU A 149 38.83 -2.96 15.39
CA LEU A 149 38.15 -2.67 14.14
C LEU A 149 38.80 -1.44 13.48
N ALA A 150 39.34 -1.60 12.27
CA ALA A 150 39.51 -0.51 11.32
C ALA A 150 39.72 -1.03 9.88
N ALA A 151 38.98 -0.40 8.96
CA ALA A 151 39.22 -0.33 7.51
C ALA A 151 38.73 -1.48 6.61
N ALA A 152 37.40 -1.62 6.50
CA ALA A 152 36.78 -1.88 5.20
C ALA A 152 36.57 -0.54 4.48
N ARG A 153 37.41 -0.23 3.49
CA ARG A 153 37.13 0.71 2.39
C ARG A 153 38.29 0.68 1.39
N GLU A 154 38.19 -0.18 0.37
CA GLU A 154 38.84 0.11 -0.92
C GLU A 154 38.03 -0.52 -2.07
N ARG A 155 37.07 0.29 -2.54
CA ARG A 155 36.80 0.60 -3.94
C ARG A 155 37.00 -0.55 -4.94
N LYS A 156 35.91 -1.25 -5.26
CA LYS A 156 35.78 -2.02 -6.51
C LYS A 156 35.80 -1.07 -7.69
N ARG A 157 37.03 -0.83 -8.16
CA ARG A 157 37.43 -0.26 -9.44
C ARG A 157 36.75 -1.03 -10.58
N SER A 158 35.63 -0.50 -11.09
CA SER A 158 35.07 -0.94 -12.38
C SER A 158 34.60 0.24 -13.21
N ARG A 159 35.58 0.83 -13.90
CA ARG A 159 35.48 1.30 -15.29
C ARG A 159 34.40 2.34 -15.61
N SER A 160 34.51 3.53 -15.03
CA SER A 160 34.18 4.77 -15.75
C SER A 160 35.40 5.19 -16.57
N GLY A 161 35.41 4.82 -17.85
CA GLY A 161 36.37 5.35 -18.83
C GLY A 161 35.75 6.56 -19.55
N PRO A 162 36.40 7.74 -19.55
CA PRO A 162 35.92 8.90 -20.29
C PRO A 162 36.50 8.82 -21.71
N TRP A 163 35.66 8.77 -22.74
CA TRP A 163 36.11 8.99 -24.11
C TRP A 163 35.38 10.19 -24.70
N LEU A 164 35.97 11.36 -24.48
CA LEU A 164 35.88 12.48 -25.41
C LEU A 164 36.96 12.26 -26.47
N ALA A 165 36.55 12.07 -27.72
CA ALA A 165 37.34 12.40 -28.90
C ALA A 165 36.38 12.70 -30.06
N LEU A 166 36.20 14.00 -30.30
CA LEU A 166 35.58 14.60 -31.48
C LEU A 166 36.72 15.06 -32.41
N ALA A 167 36.44 15.14 -33.71
CA ALA A 167 37.28 15.54 -34.85
C ALA A 167 37.94 14.36 -35.60
N GLY A 168 37.96 14.30 -36.94
CA GLY A 168 37.57 15.23 -37.99
C GLY A 168 37.90 14.61 -39.36
N ALA A 169 37.25 15.10 -40.41
CA ALA A 169 37.10 14.55 -41.75
C ALA A 169 38.36 14.36 -42.62
N VAL A 170 38.32 13.44 -43.61
CA VAL A 170 38.89 13.62 -44.97
C VAL A 170 38.04 12.89 -46.02
N ALA A 171 38.03 13.45 -47.23
CA ALA A 171 37.05 13.37 -48.29
C ALA A 171 37.24 12.29 -49.38
N ALA A 172 36.18 12.17 -50.19
CA ALA A 172 36.15 12.02 -51.65
C ALA A 172 36.11 10.63 -52.33
N ALA A 173 35.10 10.52 -53.21
CA ALA A 173 35.04 9.88 -54.52
C ALA A 173 34.65 8.39 -54.65
N ALA A 174 33.40 8.22 -55.12
CA ALA A 174 32.94 7.42 -56.26
C ALA A 174 33.27 5.91 -56.35
N ALA A 175 32.21 5.08 -56.29
CA ALA A 175 31.77 4.25 -57.42
C ALA A 175 30.51 3.45 -57.02
N ALA A 176 29.56 3.39 -57.95
CA ALA A 176 28.28 2.68 -57.87
C ALA A 176 28.44 1.16 -57.71
N VAL A 177 27.50 0.49 -57.03
CA VAL A 177 26.69 -0.61 -57.59
C VAL A 177 25.37 -0.66 -56.82
N ALA A 178 24.27 -0.55 -57.56
CA ALA A 178 22.92 -0.83 -57.10
C ALA A 178 22.75 -2.34 -56.86
N ILE A 179 22.36 -2.73 -55.65
CA ILE A 179 21.57 -3.94 -55.42
C ILE A 179 20.53 -3.59 -54.35
N THR A 180 19.44 -2.97 -54.78
CA THR A 180 18.19 -3.01 -54.00
C THR A 180 17.67 -4.44 -54.11
N ILE A 181 18.00 -5.28 -53.14
CA ILE A 181 17.25 -6.50 -52.90
C ILE A 181 15.98 -6.04 -52.18
N PRO A 182 14.78 -6.07 -52.79
CA PRO A 182 13.58 -6.08 -51.98
C PRO A 182 13.61 -7.44 -51.28
N ILE A 183 14.12 -7.47 -50.06
CA ILE A 183 13.83 -8.57 -49.16
C ILE A 183 12.34 -8.41 -48.86
N THR A 184 11.51 -8.95 -49.74
CA THR A 184 10.15 -9.33 -49.41
C THR A 184 10.30 -10.48 -48.44
N VAL A 185 10.56 -10.15 -47.17
CA VAL A 185 10.24 -11.07 -46.10
C VAL A 185 8.73 -11.17 -46.18
N ALA A 186 8.26 -12.18 -46.91
CA ALA A 186 6.95 -12.75 -46.69
C ALA A 186 6.99 -13.33 -45.27
N HIS A 187 6.89 -12.45 -44.28
CA HIS A 187 6.32 -12.82 -43.02
C HIS A 187 4.91 -13.21 -43.40
N THR A 188 4.69 -14.51 -43.45
CA THR A 188 3.39 -15.09 -43.18
C THR A 188 2.97 -14.55 -41.83
N GLN A 189 2.40 -13.34 -41.83
CA GLN A 189 1.54 -12.89 -40.77
C GLN A 189 0.50 -14.00 -40.70
N HIS A 190 0.62 -14.85 -39.69
CA HIS A 190 -0.56 -15.49 -39.15
C HIS A 190 -1.54 -14.35 -38.95
N ASN A 191 -2.58 -14.32 -39.79
CA ASN A 191 -3.79 -13.56 -39.54
C ASN A 191 -4.38 -14.12 -38.26
N ASN A 192 -3.79 -13.75 -37.12
CA ASN A 192 -4.57 -13.60 -35.92
C ASN A 192 -5.44 -12.39 -36.26
N PRO A 193 -6.77 -12.53 -36.39
CA PRO A 193 -7.60 -11.34 -36.41
C PRO A 193 -7.15 -10.49 -35.22
N PRO A 194 -7.02 -9.15 -35.35
CA PRO A 194 -6.80 -8.33 -34.17
C PRO A 194 -7.91 -8.74 -33.20
N THR A 195 -7.54 -9.34 -32.06
CA THR A 195 -8.43 -9.44 -30.92
C THR A 195 -9.00 -8.05 -30.80
N ALA A 196 -10.29 -7.91 -31.10
CA ALA A 196 -10.93 -6.61 -31.24
C ALA A 196 -10.50 -5.79 -30.03
N GLU A 197 -9.67 -4.78 -30.28
CA GLU A 197 -9.43 -3.70 -29.37
C GLU A 197 -10.83 -3.17 -29.10
N GLN A 198 -11.43 -3.61 -28.00
CA GLN A 198 -12.82 -3.30 -27.74
C GLN A 198 -12.87 -1.79 -27.68
N VAL A 199 -13.55 -1.20 -28.66
CA VAL A 199 -13.66 0.24 -28.82
C VAL A 199 -14.22 0.77 -27.52
N VAL A 200 -13.34 1.36 -26.71
CA VAL A 200 -13.66 2.09 -25.50
C VAL A 200 -14.47 3.30 -25.97
N THR A 201 -15.77 3.09 -26.14
CA THR A 201 -16.65 4.10 -26.67
C THR A 201 -16.86 5.09 -25.55
N GLU A 202 -16.30 6.28 -25.72
CA GLU A 202 -16.57 7.41 -24.83
C GLU A 202 -18.04 7.78 -24.94
N ARG A 203 -18.71 7.84 -23.79
CA ARG A 203 -20.15 8.01 -23.67
C ARG A 203 -20.43 9.30 -22.91
N GLN A 204 -21.24 10.17 -23.52
CA GLN A 204 -21.69 11.39 -22.86
C GLN A 204 -22.79 11.06 -21.84
N MET A 205 -22.86 11.87 -20.79
CA MET A 205 -23.92 11.77 -19.79
C MET A 205 -25.04 12.76 -20.06
N ASP A 206 -26.27 12.33 -19.82
CA ASP A 206 -27.46 13.18 -19.88
C ASP A 206 -27.64 13.95 -18.58
N GLN A 207 -28.02 15.22 -18.68
CA GLN A 207 -28.39 16.02 -17.52
C GLN A 207 -29.82 15.66 -17.07
N VAL A 208 -29.92 15.00 -15.91
CA VAL A 208 -31.20 14.73 -15.23
C VAL A 208 -31.73 16.02 -14.61
N ILE A 209 -30.84 16.84 -14.06
CA ILE A 209 -31.13 18.17 -13.54
C ILE A 209 -30.24 19.16 -14.29
N PRO A 210 -30.81 20.22 -14.89
CA PRO A 210 -30.03 21.28 -15.54
C PRO A 210 -28.97 21.83 -14.58
N SER A 211 -27.70 21.80 -15.00
CA SER A 211 -26.57 22.19 -14.17
C SER A 211 -25.39 22.66 -15.02
N PRO A 212 -24.40 23.36 -14.44
CA PRO A 212 -23.20 23.77 -15.16
C PRO A 212 -22.21 22.62 -15.43
N ILE A 213 -22.59 21.37 -15.14
CA ILE A 213 -21.71 20.19 -15.17
C ILE A 213 -21.92 19.46 -16.49
N THR A 214 -20.85 19.24 -17.23
CA THR A 214 -20.82 18.33 -18.39
C THR A 214 -19.84 17.21 -18.14
N ALA A 215 -20.18 15.99 -18.54
CA ALA A 215 -19.31 14.84 -18.31
C ALA A 215 -19.42 13.79 -19.40
N ASN A 216 -18.30 13.09 -19.59
CA ASN A 216 -18.11 11.97 -20.49
C ASN A 216 -17.35 10.88 -19.74
N PHE A 217 -17.66 9.63 -20.01
CA PHE A 217 -17.02 8.51 -19.36
C PHE A 217 -16.76 7.36 -20.32
N THR A 218 -15.80 6.53 -19.93
CA THR A 218 -15.43 5.30 -20.60
C THR A 218 -15.49 4.17 -19.60
N LEU A 219 -15.79 2.97 -20.10
CA LEU A 219 -15.80 1.73 -19.32
C LEU A 219 -14.79 0.78 -19.94
N THR A 220 -13.85 0.33 -19.11
CA THR A 220 -12.81 -0.62 -19.52
C THR A 220 -12.94 -1.87 -18.67
N GLN A 221 -13.21 -3.01 -19.31
CA GLN A 221 -13.27 -4.30 -18.63
C GLN A 221 -11.87 -4.69 -18.16
N LEU A 222 -11.74 -4.98 -16.88
CA LEU A 222 -10.56 -5.57 -16.24
C LEU A 222 -10.89 -7.02 -15.84
N ASN A 223 -9.86 -7.77 -15.46
CA ASN A 223 -10.03 -9.14 -14.95
C ASN A 223 -10.79 -9.15 -13.61
N SER A 224 -10.56 -8.12 -12.78
CA SER A 224 -11.12 -7.95 -11.44
C SER A 224 -12.43 -7.15 -11.39
N GLY A 225 -12.91 -6.61 -12.52
CA GLY A 225 -14.07 -5.74 -12.55
C GLY A 225 -14.10 -4.80 -13.75
N THR A 226 -14.62 -3.58 -13.57
CA THR A 226 -14.70 -2.55 -14.60
C THR A 226 -14.12 -1.25 -14.09
N ARG A 227 -13.15 -0.69 -14.83
CA ARG A 227 -12.68 0.67 -14.58
C ARG A 227 -13.61 1.66 -15.26
N VAL A 228 -14.05 2.65 -14.48
CA VAL A 228 -14.81 3.80 -14.97
C VAL A 228 -13.87 4.99 -14.98
N ASN A 229 -13.52 5.48 -16.17
CA ASN A 229 -12.74 6.70 -16.31
C ASN A 229 -13.64 7.82 -16.84
N MET A 230 -13.74 8.91 -16.09
CA MET A 230 -14.67 9.99 -16.36
C MET A 230 -13.96 11.34 -16.34
N SER A 231 -14.31 12.22 -17.26
CA SER A 231 -13.93 13.63 -17.26
C SER A 231 -15.17 14.48 -17.01
N CYS A 232 -15.09 15.36 -16.01
CA CYS A 232 -16.15 16.30 -15.63
C CYS A 232 -15.66 17.73 -15.84
N ASN A 233 -16.40 18.52 -16.59
CA ASN A 233 -16.14 19.94 -16.77
C ASN A 233 -17.22 20.78 -16.06
N TYR A 234 -16.78 21.76 -15.28
CA TYR A 234 -17.63 22.69 -14.53
C TYR A 234 -17.57 24.05 -15.23
N ALA A 235 -18.69 24.50 -15.78
CA ALA A 235 -18.74 25.78 -16.47
C ALA A 235 -18.25 26.93 -15.57
N PRO A 236 -17.52 27.92 -16.13
CA PRO A 236 -17.11 29.11 -15.39
C PRO A 236 -18.32 29.85 -14.79
N SER A 237 -18.12 30.49 -13.64
CA SER A 237 -19.11 31.33 -12.99
C SER A 237 -18.41 32.48 -12.27
N ASP A 238 -19.05 33.65 -12.23
CA ASP A 238 -18.59 34.79 -11.41
C ASP A 238 -18.90 34.59 -9.92
N THR A 239 -19.76 33.62 -9.59
CA THR A 239 -20.04 33.22 -8.22
C THR A 239 -19.08 32.12 -7.82
N ASP A 240 -18.29 32.35 -6.78
CA ASP A 240 -17.48 31.30 -6.20
C ASP A 240 -18.39 30.28 -5.49
N TYR A 241 -18.21 29.01 -5.84
CA TYR A 241 -18.92 27.91 -5.21
C TYR A 241 -18.02 26.68 -5.17
N THR A 242 -18.21 25.87 -4.14
CA THR A 242 -17.64 24.52 -4.08
C THR A 242 -18.76 23.52 -4.23
N TRP A 243 -18.59 22.56 -5.13
CA TRP A 243 -19.54 21.48 -5.34
C TRP A 243 -18.91 20.13 -5.05
N ASP A 244 -19.52 19.38 -4.14
CA ASP A 244 -19.10 18.03 -3.79
C ASP A 244 -19.86 17.00 -4.63
N GLY A 245 -19.12 16.34 -5.52
CA GLY A 245 -19.62 15.32 -6.43
C GLY A 245 -19.18 13.91 -6.02
N ALA A 246 -20.03 12.93 -6.30
CA ALA A 246 -19.73 11.52 -6.17
C ALA A 246 -20.15 10.76 -7.44
N LEU A 247 -19.27 9.87 -7.89
CA LEU A 247 -19.53 8.93 -8.96
C LEU A 247 -20.14 7.66 -8.39
N TRP A 248 -21.30 7.30 -8.91
CA TRP A 248 -22.03 6.09 -8.56
C TRP A 248 -22.21 5.20 -9.78
N VAL A 249 -22.02 3.90 -9.59
CA VAL A 249 -22.38 2.87 -10.56
C VAL A 249 -23.64 2.19 -10.06
N VAL A 250 -24.66 2.14 -10.91
CA VAL A 250 -25.91 1.42 -10.69
C VAL A 250 -25.84 0.12 -11.47
N HIS A 251 -25.98 -0.99 -10.77
CA HIS A 251 -25.91 -2.32 -11.35
C HIS A 251 -27.27 -2.77 -11.91
N THR A 252 -27.25 -3.79 -12.74
CA THR A 252 -28.45 -4.39 -13.36
C THR A 252 -29.38 -5.06 -12.36
N ASP A 253 -28.85 -5.52 -11.23
CA ASP A 253 -29.62 -6.05 -10.09
C ASP A 253 -30.24 -4.96 -9.20
N GLY A 254 -29.96 -3.68 -9.50
CA GLY A 254 -30.46 -2.51 -8.76
C GLY A 254 -29.59 -2.09 -7.58
N THR A 255 -28.54 -2.85 -7.26
CA THR A 255 -27.54 -2.43 -6.27
C THR A 255 -26.72 -1.25 -6.79
N GLN A 256 -26.08 -0.51 -5.88
CA GLN A 256 -25.38 0.72 -6.20
C GLN A 256 -24.04 0.75 -5.45
N SER A 257 -23.00 1.20 -6.15
CA SER A 257 -21.65 1.32 -5.58
C SER A 257 -21.09 2.71 -5.86
N MET A 258 -20.58 3.37 -4.82
CA MET A 258 -19.83 4.62 -4.98
C MET A 258 -18.41 4.30 -5.40
N VAL A 259 -17.95 4.89 -6.49
CA VAL A 259 -16.66 4.58 -7.11
C VAL A 259 -15.63 5.69 -6.88
N ALA A 260 -16.07 6.95 -6.83
CA ALA A 260 -15.19 8.09 -6.57
C ALA A 260 -15.97 9.25 -5.94
N GLN A 261 -15.25 10.15 -5.25
CA GLN A 261 -15.79 11.39 -4.70
C GLN A 261 -14.77 12.52 -4.86
N TRP A 262 -15.22 13.73 -5.14
CA TRP A 262 -14.37 14.91 -5.33
C TRP A 262 -15.10 16.20 -4.94
N SER A 263 -14.33 17.29 -4.88
CA SER A 263 -14.84 18.66 -4.76
C SER A 263 -14.37 19.46 -5.98
N ALA A 264 -15.27 20.27 -6.55
CA ALA A 264 -15.01 21.06 -7.76
C ALA A 264 -15.42 22.52 -7.58
N HIS A 265 -14.74 23.40 -8.32
CA HIS A 265 -15.01 24.83 -8.37
C HIS A 265 -15.37 25.26 -9.81
N PRO A 266 -16.04 26.40 -10.00
CA PRO A 266 -16.35 26.90 -11.34
C PRO A 266 -15.10 27.02 -12.22
N GLY A 267 -15.22 26.59 -13.48
CA GLY A 267 -14.13 26.59 -14.46
C GLY A 267 -13.14 25.42 -14.34
N GLN A 268 -13.28 24.54 -13.34
CA GLN A 268 -12.41 23.38 -13.21
C GLN A 268 -12.82 22.24 -14.15
N THR A 269 -11.83 21.41 -14.50
CA THR A 269 -12.05 20.08 -15.06
C THR A 269 -11.50 19.06 -14.06
N VAL A 270 -12.32 18.08 -13.70
CA VAL A 270 -11.97 17.02 -12.75
C VAL A 270 -12.06 15.68 -13.47
N THR A 271 -11.00 14.90 -13.38
CA THR A 271 -11.01 13.50 -13.82
C THR A 271 -11.32 12.62 -12.62
N ALA A 272 -12.38 11.84 -12.72
CA ALA A 272 -12.77 10.86 -11.71
C ALA A 272 -12.55 9.47 -12.30
N ASP A 273 -11.59 8.74 -11.73
CA ASP A 273 -11.29 7.35 -12.07
C ASP A 273 -11.64 6.47 -10.87
N GLY A 274 -12.18 5.29 -11.13
CA GLY A 274 -12.22 4.24 -10.14
C GLY A 274 -12.70 2.91 -10.70
N ILE A 275 -12.64 1.88 -9.88
CA ILE A 275 -12.93 0.50 -10.27
C ILE A 275 -14.14 0.01 -9.49
N THR A 276 -15.06 -0.67 -10.18
CA THR A 276 -16.12 -1.46 -9.56
C THR A 276 -15.85 -2.94 -9.81
N SER A 277 -16.14 -3.80 -8.84
CA SER A 277 -15.97 -5.25 -8.98
C SER A 277 -16.95 -5.89 -9.96
N ALA A 278 -18.03 -5.18 -10.33
CA ALA A 278 -18.97 -5.69 -11.32
C ALA A 278 -18.37 -5.68 -12.74
N PRO A 279 -18.60 -6.72 -13.55
CA PRO A 279 -18.25 -6.70 -14.97
C PRO A 279 -19.16 -5.72 -15.74
N ALA A 280 -18.69 -5.24 -16.88
CA ALA A 280 -19.29 -4.12 -17.59
C ALA A 280 -20.73 -4.43 -18.07
N ASP A 281 -21.02 -5.70 -18.39
CA ASP A 281 -22.36 -6.18 -18.77
C ASP A 281 -23.37 -6.15 -17.61
N LYS A 282 -22.90 -6.01 -16.36
CA LYS A 282 -23.73 -5.86 -15.16
C LYS A 282 -23.93 -4.42 -14.75
N ILE A 283 -23.30 -3.46 -15.43
CA ILE A 283 -23.51 -2.04 -15.18
C ILE A 283 -24.72 -1.56 -15.98
N ARG A 284 -25.72 -1.01 -15.29
CA ARG A 284 -26.91 -0.44 -15.92
C ARG A 284 -26.72 1.04 -16.27
N SER A 285 -26.11 1.79 -15.36
CA SER A 285 -25.85 3.20 -15.57
C SER A 285 -24.77 3.73 -14.63
N VAL A 286 -24.09 4.77 -15.08
CA VAL A 286 -23.16 5.58 -14.30
C VAL A 286 -23.84 6.90 -13.99
N GLU A 287 -23.70 7.38 -12.75
CA GLU A 287 -24.39 8.58 -12.26
C GLU A 287 -23.43 9.49 -11.52
N ILE A 288 -23.60 10.80 -11.73
CA ILE A 288 -22.98 11.82 -10.88
C ILE A 288 -24.03 12.36 -9.93
N ARG A 289 -23.73 12.24 -8.64
CA ARG A 289 -24.61 12.69 -7.56
C ARG A 289 -23.93 13.75 -6.73
N SER A 290 -24.73 14.62 -6.11
CA SER A 290 -24.23 15.48 -5.02
C SER A 290 -23.91 14.62 -3.81
N SER A 291 -22.70 14.73 -3.25
CA SER A 291 -22.30 13.99 -2.06
C SER A 291 -23.10 14.41 -0.81
N THR A 292 -23.56 15.66 -0.77
CA THR A 292 -24.33 16.23 0.35
C THR A 292 -25.80 15.82 0.31
N THR A 293 -26.42 15.82 -0.87
CA THR A 293 -27.88 15.62 -1.01
C THR A 293 -28.26 14.29 -1.66
N ASN A 294 -27.28 13.54 -2.16
CA ASN A 294 -27.43 12.33 -2.95
C ASN A 294 -28.35 12.47 -4.18
N ARG A 295 -28.60 13.70 -4.65
CA ARG A 295 -29.39 13.98 -5.85
C ARG A 295 -28.58 13.69 -7.11
N VAL A 296 -29.18 13.01 -8.07
CA VAL A 296 -28.59 12.71 -9.39
C VAL A 296 -28.65 13.95 -10.27
N PHE A 297 -27.49 14.44 -10.71
CA PHE A 297 -27.38 15.56 -11.64
C PHE A 297 -27.21 15.06 -13.07
N LEU A 298 -26.29 14.13 -13.28
CA LEU A 298 -25.98 13.54 -14.58
C LEU A 298 -26.14 12.03 -14.52
N ARG A 299 -26.61 11.43 -15.61
CA ARG A 299 -26.74 9.97 -15.78
C ARG A 299 -26.29 9.57 -17.17
N GLY A 300 -25.44 8.56 -17.27
CA GLY A 300 -25.19 7.84 -18.50
C GLY A 300 -25.65 6.40 -18.35
N THR A 301 -26.67 5.98 -19.10
CA THR A 301 -27.00 4.55 -19.25
C THR A 301 -25.83 3.82 -19.87
N VAL A 302 -25.66 2.50 -19.73
CA VAL A 302 -24.64 1.68 -20.43
C VAL A 302 -25.23 0.95 -21.62
#